data_AF-A0A1V4E7X9-F1
#
_entry.id   AF-A0A1V4E7X9-F1
#
_cell.length_a   1.000
_cell.length_b   1.000
_cell.length_c   1.000
_cell.angle_alpha   90.00
_cell.angle_beta   90.00
_cell.angle_gamma   90.00
#
_symmetry.space_group_name_H-M   'P 1'
#
loop_
_entity.id
_entity.type
_entity.pdbx_description
1 polymer ?
#
loop_
_entity_poly.entity_id
_entity_poly.type
_entity_poly.pdbx_seq_one_letter_code
_entity_poly.pdbx_strand_id
1 'polypeptide(L)'
;MNGAPATTTPANPAPPAPAPPARRPDNRGLRIPPVLMKTLVTSVVFVIALLVTNAVDANQGAGDVWNLTASIVIGGAALIVQYLVDFEKRLVEIEASQAELIRDVKDNLISHHVALTTLVDDRFRQINAATELFSNVDRSVLRSDAVIKLARRATECGELNNETVKTFASEEIERLAGLLENLSNRSADCLGENQDWLIDLTRCIKHSLDATSTSVDRHFWGSEPAARYLEAQSDALARGVAVRRLFLVDDEQHIDAEVRALCANQRALGLDSRVVALSQLPPWARLGTQSDFIIFDRELSYEIDQDTKDVNAKTTLNARPAHVEHRLRQFTRLWDATTSLPHQGIPQPDPAGSD
;
A
#
# COMPACT_ATOMS: atom_id res chain seq x y z
N MET A 1 17.05 53.80 -3.85
CA MET A 1 16.89 54.02 -2.40
C MET A 1 15.56 53.43 -1.96
N ASN A 2 15.56 52.82 -0.79
CA ASN A 2 14.44 52.23 -0.04
C ASN A 2 14.00 50.83 -0.48
N GLY A 3 14.77 49.85 0.02
CA GLY A 3 14.30 48.48 0.21
C GLY A 3 13.31 48.37 1.36
N ALA A 4 12.40 47.42 1.23
CA ALA A 4 11.51 46.95 2.29
C ALA A 4 11.77 45.44 2.51
N PRO A 5 11.61 44.94 3.74
CA PRO A 5 12.29 43.74 4.21
C PRO A 5 11.53 42.45 3.90
N ALA A 6 12.27 41.42 3.47
CA ALA A 6 11.78 40.05 3.38
C ALA A 6 11.80 39.41 4.77
N THR A 7 10.62 38.97 5.22
CA THR A 7 10.41 38.14 6.41
C THR A 7 11.05 36.76 6.23
N THR A 8 12.16 36.52 6.93
CA THR A 8 12.77 35.21 7.10
C THR A 8 12.18 34.52 8.32
N THR A 9 11.50 33.39 8.08
CA THR A 9 11.05 32.43 9.10
C THR A 9 12.28 31.83 9.81
N PRO A 10 12.39 31.92 11.14
CA PRO A 10 13.49 31.27 11.86
C PRO A 10 13.26 29.76 11.93
N ALA A 11 14.23 29.01 11.43
CA ALA A 11 14.34 27.57 11.60
C ALA A 11 14.44 27.21 13.09
N ASN A 12 13.63 26.25 13.50
CA ASN A 12 13.53 25.76 14.87
C ASN A 12 14.84 25.02 15.25
N PRO A 13 15.55 25.41 16.34
CA PRO A 13 16.77 24.72 16.74
C PRO A 13 16.46 23.32 17.30
N ALA A 14 17.29 22.35 16.92
CA ALA A 14 17.23 20.97 17.39
C ALA A 14 17.25 20.87 18.93
N PRO A 15 16.56 19.88 19.53
CA PRO A 15 16.54 19.72 20.99
C PRO A 15 17.94 19.41 21.54
N PRO A 16 18.30 19.96 22.73
CA PRO A 16 19.62 19.77 23.32
C PRO A 16 19.82 18.32 23.77
N ALA A 17 21.05 17.81 23.57
CA ALA A 17 21.49 16.51 24.04
C ALA A 17 21.30 16.36 25.57
N PRO A 18 20.97 15.15 26.07
CA PRO A 18 20.73 14.94 27.50
C PRO A 18 21.99 15.24 28.31
N ALA A 19 21.83 16.10 29.33
CA ALA A 19 22.90 16.48 30.23
C ALA A 19 23.44 15.25 30.99
N PRO A 20 24.76 15.16 31.23
CA PRO A 20 25.33 14.11 32.06
C PRO A 20 24.78 14.23 33.50
N PRO A 21 24.50 13.11 34.19
CA PRO A 21 23.85 13.13 35.49
C PRO A 21 24.67 13.92 36.51
N ALA A 22 23.99 14.80 37.24
CA ALA A 22 24.57 15.61 38.30
C ALA A 22 25.22 14.74 39.37
N ARG A 23 26.53 14.91 39.59
CA ARG A 23 27.24 14.32 40.74
C ARG A 23 26.62 14.87 42.03
N ARG A 24 25.99 13.99 42.81
CA ARG A 24 25.54 14.32 44.18
C ARG A 24 26.75 14.73 45.04
N PRO A 25 26.61 15.72 45.92
CA PRO A 25 27.68 16.09 46.85
C PRO A 25 27.93 14.94 47.84
N ASP A 26 29.19 14.51 47.92
CA ASP A 26 29.65 13.56 48.95
C ASP A 26 29.49 14.21 50.33
N ASN A 27 28.45 13.80 51.06
CA ASN A 27 28.34 14.03 52.49
C ASN A 27 29.46 13.24 53.20
N ARG A 28 30.63 13.88 53.37
CA ARG A 28 31.68 13.48 54.32
C ARG A 28 31.18 13.67 55.76
N GLY A 29 30.24 12.83 56.17
CA GLY A 29 30.17 12.41 57.56
C GLY A 29 31.31 11.42 57.79
N LEU A 30 32.11 11.61 58.84
CA LEU A 30 33.14 10.64 59.24
C LEU A 30 32.50 9.25 59.42
N ARG A 31 32.56 8.42 58.37
CA ARG A 31 32.29 7.00 58.48
C ARG A 31 33.46 6.40 59.23
N ILE A 32 33.32 6.25 60.54
CA ILE A 32 34.20 5.36 61.30
C ILE A 32 34.03 3.97 60.66
N PRO A 33 35.11 3.36 60.13
CA PRO A 33 35.01 2.05 59.49
C PRO A 33 34.39 1.06 60.47
N PRO A 34 33.39 0.25 60.06
CA PRO A 34 32.72 -0.68 60.96
C PRO A 34 33.70 -1.69 61.60
N VAL A 35 34.85 -1.92 60.95
CA VAL A 35 35.95 -2.73 61.46
C VAL A 35 36.64 -2.08 62.67
N LEU A 36 36.82 -0.75 62.65
CA LEU A 36 37.41 0.02 63.76
C LEU A 36 36.47 0.07 64.98
N MET A 37 35.16 0.17 64.77
CA MET A 37 34.18 0.09 65.85
C MET A 37 34.15 -1.31 66.46
N LYS A 38 34.23 -2.35 65.62
CA LYS A 38 34.28 -3.76 66.07
C LYS A 38 35.56 -4.06 66.86
N THR A 39 36.72 -3.58 66.42
CA THR A 39 38.00 -3.74 67.15
C THR A 39 38.03 -2.93 68.45
N LEU A 40 37.39 -1.76 68.47
CA LEU A 40 37.30 -0.93 69.67
C LEU A 40 36.38 -1.57 70.71
N VAL A 41 35.23 -2.13 70.30
CA VAL A 41 34.32 -2.82 71.22
C VAL A 41 34.96 -4.10 71.79
N THR A 42 35.65 -4.91 70.96
CA THR A 42 36.35 -6.10 71.48
C THR A 42 37.53 -5.73 72.38
N SER A 43 38.27 -4.66 72.07
CA SER A 43 39.35 -4.16 72.93
C SER A 43 38.82 -3.63 74.27
N VAL A 44 37.70 -2.91 74.28
CA VAL A 44 37.06 -2.43 75.51
C VAL A 44 36.54 -3.60 76.37
N VAL A 45 35.91 -4.60 75.76
CA VAL A 45 35.45 -5.80 76.48
C VAL A 45 36.63 -6.59 77.06
N PHE A 46 37.74 -6.69 76.33
CA PHE A 46 38.97 -7.35 76.81
C PHE A 46 39.62 -6.59 77.97
N VAL A 47 39.68 -5.25 77.89
CA VAL A 47 40.19 -4.40 78.98
C VAL A 47 39.30 -4.48 80.22
N ILE A 48 37.98 -4.47 80.06
CA ILE A 48 37.03 -4.63 81.17
C ILE A 48 37.16 -6.02 81.79
N ALA A 49 37.30 -7.08 80.99
CA ALA A 49 37.52 -8.43 81.49
C ALA A 49 38.83 -8.55 82.28
N LEU A 50 39.92 -7.95 81.80
CA LEU A 50 41.20 -7.88 82.50
C LEU A 50 41.11 -7.10 83.82
N LEU A 51 40.40 -5.97 83.83
CA LEU A 51 40.19 -5.17 85.03
C LEU A 51 39.35 -5.90 86.07
N VAL A 52 38.28 -6.58 85.64
CA VAL A 52 37.45 -7.41 86.54
C VAL A 52 38.25 -8.59 87.08
N THR A 53 39.07 -9.23 86.25
CA THR A 53 39.93 -10.36 86.68
C THR A 53 40.95 -9.90 87.72
N ASN A 54 41.64 -8.78 87.49
CA ASN A 54 42.61 -8.22 88.43
C ASN A 54 41.97 -7.72 89.74
N ALA A 55 40.76 -7.15 89.67
CA ALA A 55 40.05 -6.66 90.85
C ALA A 55 39.50 -7.79 91.74
N VAL A 56 39.18 -8.95 91.15
CA VAL A 56 38.72 -10.13 91.88
C VAL A 56 39.89 -10.89 92.51
N ASP A 57 41.04 -11.00 91.82
CA ASP A 57 42.27 -11.60 92.37
C ASP A 57 42.82 -10.83 93.58
N ALA A 58 42.63 -9.51 93.63
CA ALA A 58 43.10 -8.67 94.72
C ALA A 58 42.34 -8.87 96.05
N ASN A 59 41.15 -9.50 96.03
CA ASN A 59 40.23 -9.48 97.17
C ASN A 59 39.82 -10.87 97.72
N GLN A 60 40.24 -11.99 97.12
CA GLN A 60 39.83 -13.32 97.59
C GLN A 60 40.95 -14.36 97.48
N GLY A 61 41.48 -14.77 98.64
CA GLY A 61 42.21 -16.03 98.74
C GLY A 61 41.23 -17.20 98.68
N ALA A 62 41.46 -18.10 97.71
CA ALA A 62 40.75 -19.36 97.41
C ALA A 62 39.55 -19.26 96.43
N GLY A 63 39.80 -19.63 95.16
CA GLY A 63 38.75 -19.88 94.17
C GLY A 63 39.17 -19.87 92.69
N ASP A 64 40.31 -20.49 92.35
CA ASP A 64 41.03 -20.41 91.05
C ASP A 64 40.24 -20.84 89.78
N VAL A 65 39.00 -21.32 89.91
CA VAL A 65 38.21 -21.87 88.79
C VAL A 65 37.10 -20.92 88.29
N TRP A 66 36.67 -19.94 89.11
CA TRP A 66 35.53 -19.09 88.77
C TRP A 66 35.85 -17.96 87.77
N ASN A 67 37.07 -17.40 87.83
CA ASN A 67 37.52 -16.32 86.93
C ASN A 67 37.69 -16.78 85.47
N LEU A 68 38.16 -18.00 85.26
CA LEU A 68 38.31 -18.57 83.90
C LEU A 68 36.94 -18.81 83.24
N THR A 69 35.99 -19.35 84.00
CA THR A 69 34.63 -19.66 83.52
C THR A 69 33.87 -18.40 83.11
N ALA A 70 34.00 -17.31 83.88
CA ALA A 70 33.32 -16.05 83.59
C ALA A 70 33.82 -15.39 82.29
N SER A 71 35.14 -15.37 82.04
CA SER A 71 35.70 -14.77 80.82
C SER A 71 35.34 -15.53 79.54
N ILE A 72 35.30 -16.86 79.60
CA ILE A 72 34.89 -17.71 78.47
C ILE A 72 33.41 -17.47 78.13
N VAL A 73 32.54 -17.38 79.14
CA VAL A 73 31.11 -17.13 78.93
C VAL A 73 30.86 -15.73 78.37
N ILE A 74 31.56 -14.71 78.87
CA ILE A 74 31.42 -13.32 78.37
C ILE A 74 31.97 -13.20 76.94
N GLY A 75 33.12 -13.80 76.65
CA GLY A 75 33.70 -13.84 75.31
C GLY A 75 32.84 -14.61 74.32
N GLY A 76 32.28 -15.75 74.74
CA GLY A 76 31.34 -16.55 73.95
C GLY A 76 30.04 -15.81 73.65
N ALA A 77 29.44 -15.15 74.66
CA ALA A 77 28.23 -14.34 74.48
C ALA A 77 28.47 -13.16 73.51
N ALA A 78 29.62 -12.49 73.61
CA ALA A 78 29.97 -11.40 72.71
C ALA A 78 30.10 -11.87 71.25
N LEU A 79 30.70 -13.04 71.01
CA LEU A 79 30.81 -13.62 69.67
C LEU A 79 29.45 -14.01 69.08
N ILE A 80 28.55 -14.58 69.90
CA ILE A 80 27.19 -14.93 69.45
C ILE A 80 26.41 -13.67 69.06
N VAL A 81 26.51 -12.60 69.87
CA VAL A 81 25.85 -11.32 69.55
C VAL A 81 26.43 -10.70 68.27
N GLN A 82 27.75 -10.76 68.07
CA GLN A 82 28.37 -10.29 66.83
C GLN A 82 27.91 -11.09 65.61
N TYR A 83 27.78 -12.41 65.75
CA TYR A 83 27.30 -13.28 64.68
C TYR A 83 25.85 -12.98 64.30
N LEU A 84 24.96 -12.82 65.29
CA LEU A 84 23.54 -12.50 65.04
C LEU A 84 23.37 -11.17 64.31
N VAL A 85 24.11 -10.14 64.71
CA VAL A 85 24.05 -8.82 64.07
C VAL A 85 24.61 -8.81 62.65
N ASP A 86 25.67 -9.59 62.37
CA ASP A 86 26.21 -9.73 61.00
C ASP A 86 25.30 -10.59 60.11
N PHE A 87 24.61 -11.58 60.68
CA PHE A 87 23.67 -12.41 59.94
C PHE A 87 22.43 -11.63 59.51
N GLU A 88 21.85 -10.83 60.40
CA GLU A 88 20.68 -9.99 60.10
C GLU A 88 20.96 -8.99 58.97
N LYS A 89 22.15 -8.36 58.99
CA LYS A 89 22.55 -7.42 57.93
C LYS A 89 22.72 -8.10 56.57
N ARG A 90 23.30 -9.31 56.54
CA ARG A 90 23.45 -10.08 55.30
C ARG A 90 22.10 -10.54 54.76
N LEU A 91 21.16 -10.90 55.62
CA LEU A 91 19.83 -11.33 55.21
C LEU A 91 19.08 -10.19 54.49
N VAL A 92 19.11 -8.98 55.07
CA VAL A 92 18.45 -7.80 54.50
C VAL A 92 19.05 -7.40 53.14
N GLU A 93 20.38 -7.51 52.99
CA GLU A 93 21.07 -7.19 51.72
C GLU A 93 20.75 -8.23 50.62
N ILE A 94 20.61 -9.50 50.99
CA ILE A 94 20.23 -10.58 50.07
C ILE A 94 18.76 -10.46 49.64
N GLU A 95 17.84 -10.15 50.55
CA GLU A 95 16.43 -9.98 50.22
C GLU A 95 16.20 -8.78 49.29
N ALA A 96 16.91 -7.67 49.52
CA ALA A 96 16.84 -6.49 48.67
C ALA A 96 17.34 -6.78 47.25
N SER A 97 18.48 -7.49 47.13
CA SER A 97 19.05 -7.84 45.82
C SER A 97 18.23 -8.87 45.05
N GLN A 98 17.58 -9.83 45.73
CA GLN A 98 16.67 -10.78 45.07
C GLN A 98 15.37 -10.11 44.59
N ALA A 99 14.80 -9.18 45.36
CA ALA A 99 13.59 -8.48 44.97
C ALA A 99 13.81 -7.61 43.70
N GLU A 100 15.01 -7.04 43.56
CA GLU A 100 15.42 -6.27 42.38
C GLU A 100 15.60 -7.18 41.16
N LEU A 101 16.31 -8.31 41.30
CA LEU A 101 16.50 -9.28 40.22
C LEU A 101 15.17 -9.87 39.71
N ILE A 102 14.25 -10.21 40.63
CA ILE A 102 12.95 -10.78 40.27
C ILE A 102 12.10 -9.76 39.48
N ARG A 103 12.17 -8.46 39.85
CA ARG A 103 11.50 -7.40 39.08
C ARG A 103 12.11 -7.28 37.68
N ASP A 104 13.43 -7.20 37.60
CA ASP A 104 14.13 -6.99 36.33
C ASP A 104 13.93 -8.16 35.34
N VAL A 105 13.96 -9.41 35.85
CA VAL A 105 13.64 -10.60 35.05
C VAL A 105 12.19 -10.59 34.58
N LYS A 106 11.24 -10.23 35.46
CA LYS A 106 9.81 -10.17 35.11
C LYS A 106 9.53 -9.11 34.05
N ASP A 107 10.12 -7.92 34.19
CA ASP A 107 9.90 -6.80 33.27
C ASP A 107 10.50 -7.09 31.88
N ASN A 108 11.69 -7.70 31.83
CA ASN A 108 12.27 -8.19 30.58
C ASN A 108 11.41 -9.28 29.92
N LEU A 109 10.88 -10.24 30.68
CA LEU A 109 10.06 -11.32 30.13
C LEU A 109 8.75 -10.80 29.51
N ILE A 110 8.08 -9.85 30.19
CA ILE A 110 6.84 -9.24 29.71
C ILE A 110 7.08 -8.47 28.41
N SER A 111 8.13 -7.63 28.37
CA SER A 111 8.50 -6.87 27.18
C SER A 111 8.81 -7.79 25.99
N HIS A 112 9.59 -8.84 26.24
CA HIS A 112 9.97 -9.81 25.22
C HIS A 112 8.79 -10.65 24.73
N HIS A 113 7.84 -10.98 25.61
CA HIS A 113 6.63 -11.71 25.23
C HIS A 113 5.71 -10.85 24.35
N VAL A 114 5.49 -9.58 24.70
CA VAL A 114 4.69 -8.65 23.91
C VAL A 114 5.29 -8.43 22.52
N ALA A 115 6.61 -8.25 22.44
CA ALA A 115 7.33 -8.09 21.18
C ALA A 115 7.19 -9.33 20.28
N LEU A 116 7.35 -10.53 20.84
CA LEU A 116 7.16 -11.78 20.12
C LEU A 116 5.72 -11.96 19.63
N THR A 117 4.72 -11.72 20.48
CA THR A 117 3.32 -11.83 20.06
C THR A 117 2.98 -10.87 18.92
N THR A 118 3.55 -9.66 18.94
CA THR A 118 3.28 -8.65 17.90
C THR A 118 3.90 -9.03 16.55
N LEU A 119 5.16 -9.48 16.57
CA LEU A 119 5.85 -9.92 15.36
C LEU A 119 5.22 -11.18 14.75
N VAL A 120 4.78 -12.10 15.61
CA VAL A 120 4.10 -13.33 15.20
C VAL A 120 2.74 -13.00 14.59
N ASP A 121 1.93 -12.15 15.24
CA ASP A 121 0.60 -11.79 14.73
C ASP A 121 0.68 -11.05 13.38
N ASP A 122 1.65 -10.16 13.20
CA ASP A 122 1.87 -9.44 11.93
C ASP A 122 2.30 -10.40 10.79
N ARG A 123 3.23 -11.33 11.09
CA ARG A 123 3.65 -12.36 10.13
C ARG A 123 2.52 -13.32 9.79
N PHE A 124 1.72 -13.74 10.77
CA PHE A 124 0.56 -14.60 10.53
C PHE A 124 -0.50 -13.87 9.69
N ARG A 125 -0.76 -12.58 9.89
CA ARG A 125 -1.65 -11.80 9.03
C ARG A 125 -1.15 -11.73 7.59
N GLN A 126 0.14 -11.49 7.36
CA GLN A 126 0.72 -11.48 6.01
C GLN A 126 0.60 -12.84 5.31
N ILE A 127 0.90 -13.94 6.02
CA ILE A 127 0.80 -15.31 5.46
C ILE A 127 -0.66 -15.68 5.20
N ASN A 128 -1.57 -15.36 6.11
CA ASN A 128 -2.98 -15.69 5.96
C ASN A 128 -3.61 -14.87 4.81
N ALA A 129 -3.26 -13.59 4.66
CA ALA A 129 -3.68 -12.76 3.54
C ALA A 129 -3.17 -13.29 2.18
N ALA A 130 -1.89 -13.71 2.11
CA ALA A 130 -1.35 -14.34 0.90
C ALA A 130 -2.05 -15.66 0.57
N THR A 131 -2.33 -16.49 1.59
CA THR A 131 -3.01 -17.79 1.42
C THR A 131 -4.49 -17.62 1.03
N GLU A 132 -5.17 -16.63 1.61
CA GLU A 132 -6.55 -16.27 1.26
C GLU A 132 -6.63 -15.70 -0.16
N LEU A 133 -5.67 -14.88 -0.57
CA LEU A 133 -5.54 -14.39 -1.94
C LEU A 133 -5.36 -15.57 -2.92
N PHE A 134 -4.46 -16.52 -2.63
CA PHE A 134 -4.27 -17.71 -3.46
C PHE A 134 -5.53 -18.59 -3.54
N SER A 135 -6.23 -18.79 -2.42
CA SER A 135 -7.51 -19.53 -2.37
C SER A 135 -8.62 -18.85 -3.19
N ASN A 136 -8.69 -17.52 -3.14
CA ASN A 136 -9.66 -16.74 -3.90
C ASN A 136 -9.31 -16.66 -5.40
N VAL A 137 -8.01 -16.65 -5.74
CA VAL A 137 -7.53 -16.73 -7.13
C VAL A 137 -7.82 -18.10 -7.75
N ASP A 138 -7.68 -19.20 -6.99
CA ASP A 138 -8.00 -20.55 -7.45
C ASP A 138 -9.51 -20.75 -7.72
N ARG A 139 -10.35 -19.93 -7.08
CA ARG A 139 -11.81 -19.89 -7.28
C ARG A 139 -12.26 -18.84 -8.32
N SER A 140 -11.36 -17.98 -8.78
CA SER A 140 -11.68 -16.91 -9.74
C SER A 140 -11.59 -17.40 -11.19
N VAL A 141 -12.39 -16.80 -12.07
CA VAL A 141 -12.38 -17.06 -13.53
C VAL A 141 -11.11 -16.50 -14.19
N LEU A 142 -10.41 -15.57 -13.53
CA LEU A 142 -9.10 -15.12 -13.95
C LEU A 142 -8.10 -16.27 -13.78
N ARG A 143 -7.47 -16.71 -14.89
CA ARG A 143 -6.54 -17.84 -14.90
C ARG A 143 -5.49 -17.68 -13.79
N SER A 144 -5.53 -18.56 -12.78
CA SER A 144 -4.61 -18.59 -11.62
C SER A 144 -3.13 -18.49 -12.05
N ASP A 145 -2.78 -19.10 -13.19
CA ASP A 145 -1.46 -19.03 -13.81
C ASP A 145 -0.97 -17.60 -14.13
N ALA A 146 -1.86 -16.70 -14.55
CA ALA A 146 -1.50 -15.33 -14.91
C ALA A 146 -1.13 -14.51 -13.67
N VAL A 147 -1.84 -14.70 -12.56
CA VAL A 147 -1.56 -14.04 -11.28
C VAL A 147 -0.25 -14.56 -10.69
N ILE A 148 -0.02 -15.88 -10.74
CA ILE A 148 1.26 -16.49 -10.34
C ILE A 148 2.42 -15.95 -11.17
N LYS A 149 2.23 -15.83 -12.49
CA LYS A 149 3.23 -15.25 -13.39
C LYS A 149 3.51 -13.78 -13.04
N LEU A 150 2.48 -12.98 -12.77
CA LEU A 150 2.63 -11.57 -12.38
C LEU A 150 3.42 -11.44 -11.06
N ALA A 151 3.03 -12.19 -10.02
CA ALA A 151 3.71 -12.17 -8.73
C ALA A 151 5.20 -12.56 -8.87
N ARG A 152 5.49 -13.61 -9.64
CA ARG A 152 6.87 -14.04 -9.91
C ARG A 152 7.70 -12.96 -10.60
N ARG A 153 7.16 -12.34 -11.67
CA ARG A 153 7.88 -11.29 -12.42
C ARG A 153 8.08 -10.02 -11.59
N ALA A 154 7.11 -9.67 -10.74
CA ALA A 154 7.24 -8.56 -9.80
C ALA A 154 8.41 -8.78 -8.83
N THR A 155 8.55 -10.00 -8.28
CA THR A 155 9.68 -10.36 -7.40
C THR A 155 11.01 -10.29 -8.14
N GLU A 156 11.10 -10.85 -9.35
CA GLU A 156 12.31 -10.77 -10.18
C GLU A 156 12.72 -9.32 -10.48
N CYS A 157 11.77 -8.42 -10.76
CA CYS A 157 12.04 -7.00 -10.92
C CYS A 157 12.53 -6.33 -9.62
N GLY A 158 12.01 -6.74 -8.47
CA GLY A 158 12.45 -6.29 -7.15
C GLY A 158 13.89 -6.68 -6.80
N GLU A 159 14.40 -7.76 -7.37
CA GLU A 159 15.77 -8.26 -7.18
C GLU A 159 16.79 -7.58 -8.10
N LEU A 160 16.34 -6.82 -9.11
CA LEU A 160 17.24 -6.07 -9.98
C LEU A 160 17.91 -4.92 -9.20
N ASN A 161 19.21 -4.71 -9.40
CA ASN A 161 19.95 -3.58 -8.80
C ASN A 161 19.67 -2.24 -9.51
N ASN A 162 18.40 -1.91 -9.77
CA ASN A 162 17.98 -0.68 -10.42
C ASN A 162 16.71 -0.12 -9.75
N GLU A 163 16.88 0.91 -8.91
CA GLU A 163 15.80 1.53 -8.15
C GLU A 163 14.70 2.16 -9.02
N THR A 164 15.07 2.72 -10.18
CA THR A 164 14.08 3.26 -11.13
C THR A 164 13.17 2.16 -11.67
N VAL A 165 13.74 1.00 -12.02
CA VAL A 165 12.97 -0.15 -12.52
C VAL A 165 12.06 -0.72 -11.44
N LYS A 166 12.52 -0.80 -10.18
CA LYS A 166 11.69 -1.25 -9.06
C LYS A 166 10.52 -0.31 -8.80
N THR A 167 10.79 0.99 -8.78
CA THR A 167 9.76 2.02 -8.55
C THR A 167 8.73 1.96 -9.66
N PHE A 168 9.17 1.96 -10.93
CA PHE A 168 8.26 1.85 -12.07
C PHE A 168 7.43 0.55 -12.01
N ALA A 169 8.04 -0.61 -11.78
CA ALA A 169 7.30 -1.87 -11.66
C ALA A 169 6.25 -1.84 -10.55
N SER A 170 6.53 -1.17 -9.42
CA SER A 170 5.58 -1.01 -8.32
C SER A 170 4.38 -0.14 -8.73
N GLU A 171 4.64 0.99 -9.40
CA GLU A 171 3.60 1.87 -9.97
C GLU A 171 2.73 1.14 -11.02
N GLU A 172 3.32 0.29 -11.87
CA GLU A 172 2.56 -0.52 -12.84
C GLU A 172 1.64 -1.53 -12.14
N ILE A 173 2.12 -2.20 -11.08
CA ILE A 173 1.33 -3.16 -10.30
C ILE A 173 0.17 -2.46 -9.60
N GLU A 174 0.43 -1.30 -8.99
CA GLU A 174 -0.59 -0.50 -8.31
C GLU A 174 -1.64 0.01 -9.31
N ARG A 175 -1.22 0.48 -10.49
CA ARG A 175 -2.16 0.86 -11.55
C ARG A 175 -2.99 -0.32 -12.05
N LEU A 176 -2.40 -1.50 -12.23
CA LEU A 176 -3.14 -2.70 -12.64
C LEU A 176 -4.15 -3.13 -11.56
N ALA A 177 -3.76 -3.07 -10.28
CA ALA A 177 -4.66 -3.35 -9.17
C ALA A 177 -5.84 -2.37 -9.14
N GLY A 178 -5.56 -1.06 -9.27
CA GLY A 178 -6.60 -0.04 -9.33
C GLY A 178 -7.53 -0.20 -10.54
N LEU A 179 -7.01 -0.59 -11.70
CA LEU A 179 -7.82 -0.93 -12.88
C LEU A 179 -8.76 -2.12 -12.61
N LEU A 180 -8.25 -3.20 -12.01
CA LEU A 180 -9.05 -4.38 -11.68
C LEU A 180 -10.13 -4.06 -10.64
N GLU A 181 -9.82 -3.24 -9.65
CA GLU A 181 -10.79 -2.74 -8.66
C GLU A 181 -11.89 -1.93 -9.34
N ASN A 182 -11.52 -0.99 -10.20
CA ASN A 182 -12.45 -0.17 -10.98
C ASN A 182 -13.36 -1.03 -11.89
N LEU A 183 -12.80 -1.99 -12.61
CA LEU A 183 -13.58 -2.94 -13.42
C LEU A 183 -14.50 -3.82 -12.56
N SER A 184 -14.09 -4.20 -11.35
CA SER A 184 -14.97 -4.89 -10.39
C SER A 184 -16.16 -4.02 -9.97
N ASN A 185 -15.96 -2.70 -9.89
CA ASN A 185 -16.98 -1.67 -9.69
C ASN A 185 -17.72 -1.29 -11.00
N ARG A 186 -17.47 -2.02 -12.09
CA ARG A 186 -18.08 -1.87 -13.43
C ARG A 186 -17.79 -0.53 -14.11
N SER A 187 -16.72 0.17 -13.74
CA SER A 187 -16.34 1.43 -14.37
C SER A 187 -14.85 1.67 -14.23
N ALA A 188 -14.14 2.02 -15.31
CA ALA A 188 -12.73 2.39 -15.25
C ALA A 188 -12.45 3.58 -16.14
N ASP A 189 -11.60 4.49 -15.67
CA ASP A 189 -11.30 5.74 -16.36
C ASP A 189 -9.79 5.83 -16.61
N CYS A 190 -9.40 6.40 -17.74
CA CYS A 190 -8.04 6.85 -17.97
C CYS A 190 -8.02 8.22 -18.66
N LEU A 191 -6.96 8.98 -18.39
CA LEU A 191 -6.73 10.26 -19.05
C LEU A 191 -6.31 10.03 -20.50
N GLY A 192 -6.83 10.87 -21.39
CA GLY A 192 -6.58 10.78 -22.82
C GLY A 192 -7.27 9.60 -23.49
N GLU A 193 -6.84 9.31 -24.72
CA GLU A 193 -7.27 8.15 -25.49
C GLU A 193 -6.45 6.90 -25.12
N ASN A 194 -7.12 5.76 -24.96
CA ASN A 194 -6.44 4.49 -24.68
C ASN A 194 -6.68 3.47 -25.79
N GLN A 195 -5.82 3.55 -26.81
CA GLN A 195 -5.86 2.70 -28.00
C GLN A 195 -5.54 1.23 -27.69
N ASP A 196 -4.75 0.96 -26.65
CA ASP A 196 -4.46 -0.41 -26.23
C ASP A 196 -5.70 -1.09 -25.64
N TRP A 197 -6.48 -0.38 -24.81
CA TRP A 197 -7.78 -0.89 -24.33
C TRP A 197 -8.73 -1.15 -25.50
N LEU A 198 -8.80 -0.24 -26.46
CA LEU A 198 -9.62 -0.40 -27.66
C LEU A 198 -9.28 -1.69 -28.42
N ILE A 199 -7.99 -1.95 -28.65
CA ILE A 199 -7.51 -3.14 -29.37
C ILE A 199 -7.73 -4.41 -28.54
N ASP A 200 -7.34 -4.41 -27.27
CA ASP A 200 -7.41 -5.60 -26.43
C ASP A 200 -8.85 -6.02 -26.13
N LEU A 201 -9.77 -5.08 -25.95
CA LEU A 201 -11.20 -5.38 -25.83
C LEU A 201 -11.75 -6.02 -27.11
N THR A 202 -11.34 -5.54 -28.28
CA THR A 202 -11.74 -6.12 -29.58
C THR A 202 -11.21 -7.55 -29.79
N ARG A 203 -10.10 -7.90 -29.16
CA ARG A 203 -9.61 -9.28 -29.12
C ARG A 203 -10.46 -10.18 -28.21
N CYS A 204 -11.06 -9.62 -27.17
CA CYS A 204 -11.80 -10.37 -26.16
C CYS A 204 -13.27 -10.66 -26.52
N ILE A 205 -13.89 -9.83 -27.37
CA ILE A 205 -15.31 -9.96 -27.72
C ILE A 205 -15.65 -11.23 -28.49
N LYS A 206 -16.91 -11.66 -28.30
CA LYS A 206 -17.46 -12.93 -28.79
C LYS A 206 -18.69 -12.79 -29.68
N HIS A 207 -19.43 -11.68 -29.60
CA HIS A 207 -20.76 -11.58 -30.19
C HIS A 207 -20.92 -10.33 -31.07
N SER A 208 -20.62 -9.14 -30.55
CA SER A 208 -20.88 -7.89 -31.28
C SER A 208 -19.97 -6.73 -30.91
N LEU A 209 -19.74 -5.86 -31.89
CA LEU A 209 -19.13 -4.54 -31.72
C LEU A 209 -19.99 -3.51 -32.45
N ASP A 210 -20.52 -2.53 -31.71
CA ASP A 210 -21.29 -1.41 -32.25
C ASP A 210 -20.57 -0.09 -31.96
N ALA A 211 -20.13 0.64 -32.98
CA ALA A 211 -19.27 1.83 -32.83
C ALA A 211 -19.84 3.08 -33.49
N THR A 212 -19.73 4.23 -32.81
CA THR A 212 -19.89 5.55 -33.42
C THR A 212 -18.55 6.28 -33.52
N SER A 213 -18.37 7.04 -34.60
CA SER A 213 -17.24 7.94 -34.79
C SER A 213 -17.77 9.28 -35.30
N THR A 214 -17.89 10.23 -34.39
CA THR A 214 -18.21 11.64 -34.58
C THR A 214 -16.96 12.37 -35.04
N SER A 215 -17.13 13.33 -35.96
CA SER A 215 -16.01 14.14 -36.47
C SER A 215 -14.82 13.30 -36.95
N VAL A 216 -15.12 12.27 -37.76
CA VAL A 216 -14.19 11.25 -38.30
C VAL A 216 -12.71 11.64 -38.19
N ASP A 217 -12.01 11.09 -37.20
CA ASP A 217 -10.59 11.37 -37.00
C ASP A 217 -9.74 10.72 -38.08
N ARG A 218 -9.47 11.49 -39.15
CA ARG A 218 -8.66 11.09 -40.29
C ARG A 218 -7.21 10.81 -39.91
N HIS A 219 -6.69 11.55 -38.93
CA HIS A 219 -5.31 11.36 -38.47
C HIS A 219 -5.17 10.02 -37.76
N PHE A 220 -6.18 9.64 -36.97
CA PHE A 220 -6.25 8.31 -36.38
C PHE A 220 -6.28 7.22 -37.46
N TRP A 221 -7.19 7.28 -38.44
CA TRP A 221 -7.34 6.20 -39.43
C TRP A 221 -6.13 5.99 -40.35
N GLY A 222 -5.26 6.99 -40.50
CA GLY A 222 -3.98 6.86 -41.20
C GLY A 222 -2.81 6.36 -40.34
N SER A 223 -3.03 6.10 -39.04
CA SER A 223 -1.99 5.77 -38.07
C SER A 223 -1.80 4.26 -37.86
N GLU A 224 -0.63 3.88 -37.33
CA GLU A 224 -0.31 2.49 -36.96
C GLU A 224 -1.29 1.89 -35.93
N PRO A 225 -1.72 2.61 -34.87
CA PRO A 225 -2.78 2.12 -33.96
C PRO A 225 -4.09 1.77 -34.66
N ALA A 226 -4.53 2.57 -35.63
CA ALA A 226 -5.74 2.25 -36.39
C ALA A 226 -5.59 1.00 -37.26
N ALA A 227 -4.41 0.78 -37.84
CA ALA A 227 -4.11 -0.46 -38.57
C ALA A 227 -4.23 -1.69 -37.66
N ARG A 228 -3.63 -1.65 -36.46
CA ARG A 228 -3.74 -2.72 -35.45
C ARG A 228 -5.18 -2.93 -34.97
N TYR A 229 -5.97 -1.86 -34.89
CA TYR A 229 -7.38 -1.94 -34.52
C TYR A 229 -8.23 -2.58 -35.63
N LEU A 230 -8.00 -2.22 -36.90
CA LEU A 230 -8.65 -2.86 -38.05
C LEU A 230 -8.29 -4.33 -38.18
N GLU A 231 -7.04 -4.70 -37.89
CA GLU A 231 -6.60 -6.09 -37.81
C GLU A 231 -7.38 -6.85 -36.73
N ALA A 232 -7.48 -6.29 -35.50
CA ALA A 232 -8.25 -6.90 -34.42
C ALA A 232 -9.75 -7.06 -34.76
N GLN A 233 -10.34 -6.11 -35.49
CA GLN A 233 -11.71 -6.21 -35.99
C GLN A 233 -11.85 -7.29 -37.07
N SER A 234 -10.88 -7.40 -37.97
CA SER A 234 -10.85 -8.44 -39.00
C SER A 234 -10.76 -9.83 -38.37
N ASP A 235 -9.92 -9.99 -37.34
CA ASP A 235 -9.85 -11.21 -36.54
C ASP A 235 -11.18 -11.51 -35.83
N ALA A 236 -11.87 -10.49 -35.33
CA ALA A 236 -13.19 -10.66 -34.70
C ALA A 236 -14.24 -11.12 -35.72
N LEU A 237 -14.25 -10.52 -36.90
CA LEU A 237 -15.10 -10.94 -38.02
C LEU A 237 -14.84 -12.40 -38.42
N ALA A 238 -13.57 -12.82 -38.48
CA ALA A 238 -13.20 -14.20 -38.75
C ALA A 238 -13.70 -15.19 -37.68
N ARG A 239 -13.89 -14.73 -36.43
CA ARG A 239 -14.54 -15.49 -35.34
C ARG A 239 -16.07 -15.47 -35.40
N GLY A 240 -16.67 -14.74 -36.35
CA GLY A 240 -18.12 -14.60 -36.50
C GLY A 240 -18.74 -13.48 -35.64
N VAL A 241 -17.93 -12.56 -35.12
CA VAL A 241 -18.42 -11.38 -34.37
C VAL A 241 -19.06 -10.40 -35.34
N ALA A 242 -20.26 -9.89 -35.02
CA ALA A 242 -20.91 -8.86 -35.82
C ALA A 242 -20.29 -7.48 -35.52
N VAL A 243 -19.73 -6.81 -36.54
CA VAL A 243 -19.10 -5.49 -36.39
C VAL A 243 -19.87 -4.45 -37.20
N ARG A 244 -20.42 -3.44 -36.50
CA ARG A 244 -21.18 -2.33 -37.08
C ARG A 244 -20.55 -0.99 -36.71
N ARG A 245 -20.42 -0.08 -37.67
CA ARG A 245 -19.87 1.26 -37.45
C ARG A 245 -20.69 2.36 -38.12
N LEU A 246 -20.94 3.43 -37.39
CA LEU A 246 -21.50 4.68 -37.90
C LEU A 246 -20.46 5.78 -37.87
N PHE A 247 -20.11 6.28 -39.05
CA PHE A 247 -19.42 7.55 -39.19
C PHE A 247 -20.44 8.69 -39.18
N LEU A 248 -20.34 9.55 -38.18
CA LEU A 248 -21.23 10.69 -37.96
C LEU A 248 -20.46 11.95 -38.34
N VAL A 249 -21.00 12.71 -39.31
CA VAL A 249 -20.50 14.05 -39.65
C VAL A 249 -21.60 15.07 -39.41
N ASP A 250 -21.27 16.34 -39.18
CA ASP A 250 -22.29 17.34 -38.88
C ASP A 250 -23.23 17.58 -40.08
N ASP A 251 -22.64 17.75 -41.27
CA ASP A 251 -23.34 18.11 -42.49
C ASP A 251 -22.93 17.25 -43.69
N GLU A 252 -23.82 17.15 -44.68
CA GLU A 252 -23.57 16.39 -45.92
C GLU A 252 -22.30 16.82 -46.65
N GLN A 253 -21.95 18.10 -46.56
CA GLN A 253 -20.75 18.66 -47.18
C GLN A 253 -19.46 18.07 -46.60
N HIS A 254 -19.51 17.54 -45.37
CA HIS A 254 -18.39 16.86 -44.72
C HIS A 254 -18.30 15.37 -45.11
N ILE A 255 -19.24 14.84 -45.89
CA ILE A 255 -19.14 13.52 -46.53
C ILE A 255 -18.34 13.65 -47.84
N ASP A 256 -17.05 13.90 -47.72
CA ASP A 256 -16.13 14.00 -48.84
C ASP A 256 -15.62 12.63 -49.33
N ALA A 257 -14.76 12.64 -50.35
CA ALA A 257 -14.21 11.43 -50.95
C ALA A 257 -13.39 10.59 -49.95
N GLU A 258 -12.75 11.22 -48.95
CA GLU A 258 -11.92 10.53 -47.97
C GLU A 258 -12.78 9.74 -46.98
N VAL A 259 -13.85 10.35 -46.44
CA VAL A 259 -14.79 9.64 -45.55
C VAL A 259 -15.52 8.52 -46.31
N ARG A 260 -15.86 8.74 -47.58
CA ARG A 260 -16.45 7.70 -48.46
C ARG A 260 -15.49 6.55 -48.67
N ALA A 261 -14.21 6.84 -48.97
CA ALA A 261 -13.17 5.84 -49.16
C ALA A 261 -12.91 5.05 -47.87
N LEU A 262 -12.84 5.72 -46.71
CA LEU A 262 -12.71 5.07 -45.41
C LEU A 262 -13.86 4.09 -45.15
N CYS A 263 -15.10 4.55 -45.35
CA CYS A 263 -16.28 3.70 -45.18
C CYS A 263 -16.28 2.52 -46.17
N ALA A 264 -15.89 2.75 -47.44
CA ALA A 264 -15.80 1.70 -48.45
C ALA A 264 -14.71 0.67 -48.11
N ASN A 265 -13.54 1.11 -47.63
CA ASN A 265 -12.44 0.26 -47.22
C ASN A 265 -12.83 -0.64 -46.04
N GLN A 266 -13.51 -0.10 -45.03
CA GLN A 266 -13.99 -0.93 -43.92
C GLN A 266 -15.06 -1.94 -44.34
N ARG A 267 -15.95 -1.57 -45.27
CA ARG A 267 -16.89 -2.54 -45.85
C ARG A 267 -16.21 -3.63 -46.65
N ALA A 268 -15.12 -3.31 -47.37
CA ALA A 268 -14.34 -4.30 -48.09
C ALA A 268 -13.69 -5.35 -47.15
N LEU A 269 -13.45 -4.97 -45.88
CA LEU A 269 -13.00 -5.87 -44.82
C LEU A 269 -14.13 -6.65 -44.14
N GLY A 270 -15.39 -6.43 -44.54
CA GLY A 270 -16.56 -7.13 -44.01
C GLY A 270 -17.28 -6.43 -42.85
N LEU A 271 -16.87 -5.21 -42.48
CA LEU A 271 -17.59 -4.42 -41.48
C LEU A 271 -18.88 -3.83 -42.08
N ASP A 272 -19.98 -3.83 -41.32
CA ASP A 272 -21.17 -3.05 -41.68
C ASP A 272 -20.93 -1.59 -41.28
N SER A 273 -20.25 -0.86 -42.16
CA SER A 273 -19.93 0.55 -41.96
C SER A 273 -20.85 1.44 -42.79
N ARG A 274 -21.41 2.49 -42.16
CA ARG A 274 -22.26 3.51 -42.80
C ARG A 274 -21.77 4.90 -42.47
N VAL A 275 -22.06 5.86 -43.34
CA VAL A 275 -21.82 7.30 -43.11
C VAL A 275 -23.13 8.05 -43.10
N VAL A 276 -23.29 8.95 -42.14
CA VAL A 276 -24.49 9.79 -42.02
C VAL A 276 -24.14 11.20 -41.59
N ALA A 277 -24.77 12.17 -42.25
CA ALA A 277 -24.78 13.55 -41.79
C ALA A 277 -25.86 13.72 -40.72
N LEU A 278 -25.48 14.26 -39.57
CA LEU A 278 -26.41 14.55 -38.48
C LEU A 278 -27.51 15.50 -38.95
N SER A 279 -27.23 16.45 -39.83
CA SER A 279 -28.26 17.33 -40.40
C SER A 279 -29.33 16.64 -41.25
N GLN A 280 -29.07 15.44 -41.77
CA GLN A 280 -30.09 14.60 -42.46
C GLN A 280 -30.95 13.79 -41.50
N LEU A 281 -30.52 13.63 -40.25
CA LEU A 281 -31.25 12.83 -39.28
C LEU A 281 -32.40 13.62 -38.65
N PRO A 282 -33.54 12.95 -38.36
CA PRO A 282 -34.62 13.57 -37.60
C PRO A 282 -34.14 14.14 -36.25
N PRO A 283 -34.74 15.24 -35.75
CA PRO A 283 -34.33 15.87 -34.49
C PRO A 283 -34.21 14.92 -33.30
N TRP A 284 -35.10 13.92 -33.21
CA TRP A 284 -35.10 12.93 -32.13
C TRP A 284 -33.90 11.97 -32.16
N ALA A 285 -33.29 11.75 -33.34
CA ALA A 285 -32.14 10.86 -33.52
C ALA A 285 -30.81 11.57 -33.17
N ARG A 286 -30.75 12.89 -33.33
CA ARG A 286 -29.55 13.73 -33.06
C ARG A 286 -29.24 13.92 -31.57
N LEU A 287 -30.11 13.50 -30.67
CA LEU A 287 -29.93 13.74 -29.23
C LEU A 287 -28.78 12.90 -28.68
N GLY A 288 -27.79 13.57 -28.09
CA GLY A 288 -26.65 12.96 -27.39
C GLY A 288 -25.48 12.53 -28.27
N THR A 289 -25.43 12.94 -29.54
CA THR A 289 -24.40 12.54 -30.53
C THR A 289 -23.08 13.30 -30.41
N GLN A 290 -22.72 13.77 -29.21
CA GLN A 290 -21.52 14.59 -28.98
C GLN A 290 -20.33 13.78 -28.47
N SER A 291 -20.45 12.46 -28.37
CA SER A 291 -19.40 11.59 -27.81
C SER A 291 -19.23 10.34 -28.65
N ASP A 292 -17.99 9.95 -28.88
CA ASP A 292 -17.65 8.67 -29.47
C ASP A 292 -17.80 7.57 -28.46
N PHE A 293 -18.45 6.48 -28.88
CA PHE A 293 -18.59 5.32 -28.04
C PHE A 293 -18.62 4.02 -28.85
N ILE A 294 -18.18 2.96 -28.20
CA ILE A 294 -18.15 1.59 -28.72
C ILE A 294 -18.77 0.68 -27.68
N ILE A 295 -19.68 -0.18 -28.12
CA ILE A 295 -20.33 -1.17 -27.27
C ILE A 295 -19.81 -2.55 -27.66
N PHE A 296 -19.17 -3.21 -26.71
CA PHE A 296 -18.63 -4.55 -26.83
C PHE A 296 -19.60 -5.55 -26.20
N ASP A 297 -20.01 -6.56 -26.97
CA ASP A 297 -20.92 -7.66 -26.58
C ASP A 297 -22.22 -7.23 -25.88
N ARG A 298 -22.62 -5.96 -26.03
CA ARG A 298 -23.76 -5.35 -25.31
C ARG A 298 -23.59 -5.38 -23.79
N GLU A 299 -22.36 -5.50 -23.30
CA GLU A 299 -22.02 -5.64 -21.88
C GLU A 299 -21.06 -4.56 -21.39
N LEU A 300 -20.26 -3.97 -22.29
CA LEU A 300 -19.27 -2.96 -21.95
C LEU A 300 -19.34 -1.78 -22.94
N SER A 301 -19.38 -0.57 -22.41
CA SER A 301 -19.24 0.67 -23.16
C SER A 301 -17.81 1.20 -23.03
N TYR A 302 -17.19 1.57 -24.15
CA TYR A 302 -15.95 2.34 -24.24
C TYR A 302 -16.31 3.71 -24.80
N GLU A 303 -16.04 4.77 -24.06
CA GLU A 303 -16.43 6.14 -24.39
C GLU A 303 -15.20 7.03 -24.41
N ILE A 304 -15.10 7.87 -25.44
CA ILE A 304 -14.09 8.91 -25.54
C ILE A 304 -14.79 10.25 -25.31
N ASP A 305 -14.43 10.90 -24.21
CA ASP A 305 -14.85 12.27 -23.93
C ASP A 305 -13.82 13.23 -24.54
N GLN A 306 -14.30 14.10 -25.43
CA GLN A 306 -13.52 15.19 -26.01
C GLN A 306 -13.63 16.44 -25.12
N ASP A 307 -12.53 17.20 -25.00
CA ASP A 307 -12.57 18.52 -24.37
C ASP A 307 -13.18 19.57 -25.30
N THR A 308 -13.26 20.83 -24.84
CA THR A 308 -13.79 21.96 -25.61
C THR A 308 -12.95 22.35 -26.83
N LYS A 309 -11.83 21.66 -27.09
CA LYS A 309 -10.95 21.84 -28.24
C LYS A 309 -10.89 20.60 -29.13
N ASP A 310 -11.84 19.66 -28.96
CA ASP A 310 -11.91 18.39 -29.68
C ASP A 310 -10.67 17.49 -29.44
N VAL A 311 -9.96 17.67 -28.32
CA VAL A 311 -8.86 16.79 -27.90
C VAL A 311 -9.43 15.71 -26.97
N ASN A 312 -9.10 14.45 -27.23
CA ASN A 312 -9.49 13.32 -26.39
C ASN A 312 -8.96 13.53 -24.96
N ALA A 313 -9.86 13.86 -24.03
CA ALA A 313 -9.53 14.23 -22.67
C ALA A 313 -9.54 13.03 -21.73
N LYS A 314 -10.45 12.09 -21.98
CA LYS A 314 -10.69 10.96 -21.12
C LYS A 314 -11.28 9.79 -21.90
N THR A 315 -10.84 8.59 -21.56
CA THR A 315 -11.50 7.36 -21.97
C THR A 315 -12.17 6.72 -20.75
N THR A 316 -13.43 6.34 -20.91
CA THR A 316 -14.26 5.73 -19.87
C THR A 316 -14.72 4.35 -20.33
N LEU A 317 -14.44 3.33 -19.52
CA LEU A 317 -15.06 2.01 -19.60
C LEU A 317 -16.21 1.93 -18.62
N ASN A 318 -17.38 1.46 -19.07
CA ASN A 318 -18.56 1.35 -18.22
C ASN A 318 -19.37 0.09 -18.55
N ALA A 319 -19.44 -0.83 -17.57
CA ALA A 319 -20.19 -2.08 -17.64
C ALA A 319 -21.47 -2.05 -16.78
N ARG A 320 -21.93 -0.87 -16.34
CA ARG A 320 -23.19 -0.75 -15.60
C ARG A 320 -24.36 -1.00 -16.56
N PRO A 321 -25.26 -1.96 -16.28
CA PRO A 321 -26.31 -2.36 -17.23
C PRO A 321 -27.17 -1.20 -17.73
N ALA A 322 -27.57 -0.29 -16.84
CA ALA A 322 -28.39 0.87 -17.21
C ALA A 322 -27.67 1.83 -18.18
N HIS A 323 -26.36 1.97 -18.05
CA HIS A 323 -25.54 2.83 -18.91
C HIS A 323 -25.32 2.20 -20.28
N VAL A 324 -24.95 0.91 -20.30
CA VAL A 324 -24.78 0.16 -21.55
C VAL A 324 -26.09 0.10 -22.33
N GLU A 325 -27.21 -0.13 -21.66
CA GLU A 325 -28.53 -0.13 -22.30
C GLU A 325 -28.90 1.26 -22.86
N HIS A 326 -28.51 2.33 -22.15
CA HIS A 326 -28.68 3.69 -22.66
C HIS A 326 -27.89 3.92 -23.96
N ARG A 327 -26.60 3.58 -23.98
CA ARG A 327 -25.75 3.72 -25.18
C ARG A 327 -26.21 2.82 -26.31
N LEU A 328 -26.67 1.61 -26.01
CA LEU A 328 -27.20 0.69 -27.00
C LEU A 328 -28.49 1.21 -27.65
N ARG A 329 -29.43 1.75 -26.86
CA ARG A 329 -30.62 2.42 -27.40
C ARG A 329 -30.23 3.60 -28.28
N GLN A 330 -29.23 4.37 -27.86
CA GLN A 330 -28.71 5.48 -28.66
C GLN A 330 -28.15 5.00 -30.01
N PHE A 331 -27.28 4.00 -30.02
CA PHE A 331 -26.74 3.42 -31.25
C PHE A 331 -27.85 2.90 -32.15
N THR A 332 -28.78 2.12 -31.59
CA THR A 332 -29.92 1.53 -32.34
C THR A 332 -30.76 2.63 -32.99
N ARG A 333 -31.07 3.72 -32.28
CA ARG A 333 -31.80 4.86 -32.85
C ARG A 333 -31.08 5.49 -34.04
N LEU A 334 -29.76 5.70 -33.92
CA LEU A 334 -28.95 6.27 -35.02
C LEU A 334 -28.90 5.30 -36.19
N TRP A 335 -28.66 4.02 -35.91
CA TRP A 335 -28.56 2.95 -36.89
C TRP A 335 -29.85 2.80 -37.69
N ASP A 336 -30.99 2.72 -37.01
CA ASP A 336 -32.30 2.58 -37.65
C ASP A 336 -32.65 3.83 -38.46
N ALA A 337 -32.30 5.02 -37.98
CA ALA A 337 -32.54 6.25 -38.73
C ALA A 337 -31.79 6.29 -40.07
N THR A 338 -30.63 5.61 -40.19
CA THR A 338 -29.93 5.49 -41.49
C THR A 338 -30.74 4.71 -42.53
N THR A 339 -31.62 3.81 -42.13
CA THR A 339 -32.43 3.01 -43.07
C THR A 339 -33.44 3.86 -43.84
N SER A 340 -33.81 5.02 -43.30
CA SER A 340 -34.72 5.99 -43.94
C SER A 340 -34.01 6.93 -44.90
N LEU A 341 -32.67 6.90 -44.95
CA LEU A 341 -31.87 7.74 -45.84
C LEU A 341 -31.66 7.08 -47.21
N PRO A 342 -31.41 7.89 -48.27
CA PRO A 342 -30.97 7.36 -49.55
C PRO A 342 -29.77 6.43 -49.39
N HIS A 343 -29.80 5.28 -50.06
CA HIS A 343 -28.76 4.24 -49.97
C HIS A 343 -28.48 3.73 -48.56
N GLN A 344 -29.41 3.93 -47.61
CA GLN A 344 -29.29 3.46 -46.22
C GLN A 344 -28.04 3.99 -45.49
N GLY A 345 -27.54 5.18 -45.86
CA GLY A 345 -26.27 5.71 -45.33
C GLY A 345 -25.02 5.00 -45.88
N ILE A 346 -25.16 4.17 -46.91
CA ILE A 346 -24.03 3.59 -47.63
C ILE A 346 -23.61 4.61 -48.70
N PRO A 347 -22.34 5.06 -48.69
CA PRO A 347 -21.89 5.98 -49.72
C PRO A 347 -21.90 5.28 -51.08
N GLN A 348 -22.47 5.94 -52.09
CA GLN A 348 -22.37 5.46 -53.46
C GLN A 348 -20.89 5.41 -53.87
N PRO A 349 -20.47 4.40 -54.68
CA PRO A 349 -19.19 4.49 -55.35
C PRO A 349 -19.16 5.78 -56.17
N ASP A 350 -18.04 6.50 -56.15
CA ASP A 350 -17.87 7.63 -57.07
C ASP A 350 -18.22 7.14 -58.48
N PRO A 351 -19.04 7.87 -59.25
CA PRO A 351 -19.16 7.60 -60.67
C PRO A 351 -17.74 7.68 -61.20
N ALA A 352 -17.18 6.51 -61.55
CA ALA A 352 -15.79 6.38 -61.93
C ALA A 352 -15.43 7.51 -62.88
N GLY A 353 -14.26 8.12 -62.65
CA GLY A 353 -13.61 8.93 -63.65
C GLY A 353 -13.55 8.14 -64.95
N SER A 354 -14.48 8.42 -65.85
CA SER A 354 -14.25 8.31 -67.27
C SER A 354 -13.27 9.45 -67.61
N ASP A 355 -11.99 9.15 -67.46
CA ASP A 355 -10.94 9.40 -68.46
C ASP A 355 -9.61 8.74 -68.05
#